data_AF-A0A7C6TLN0-F1
#
_entry.id   AF-A0A7C6TLN0-F1
#
_cell.length_a   1.000
_cell.length_b   1.000
_cell.length_c   1.000
_cell.angle_alpha   90.00
_cell.angle_beta   90.00
_cell.angle_gamma   90.00
#
_symmetry.space_group_name_H-M   'P 1'
#
loop_
_entity.id
_entity.type
_entity.pdbx_description
1 polymer ?
#
loop_
_entity_poly.entity_id
_entity_poly.type
_entity_poly.pdbx_seq_one_letter_code
_entity_poly.pdbx_strand_id
1 'polypeptide(L)'
;MGLAVALLPYAWTKIYHVQMGYADYSDAIVQYGEMSPMGLLWRFMAFSPTVQFLAGLAELIAVILLLFHRTAWLGALIAALDMSVVFLLNLTFDVPVKQLSGAMALAGLVLLIPNVPRVVRFALGRSTGPAISGLVWRNRIFVRVTRWVSPILAVVIVVGSGLATGISMNWGRIGPPEDISGVYTVTASGKPTEIEGTDHTTKDITQVAFGQVGSGNGKRMSVRYSNGDFQDALYSVDGTSITAELYPIRKGAETLIRDYSGTIELEYSKTDDGEFLLQTDDAQLKLQNDEERRFLFDRGFRWGPEAPVNR
;
A
#
# COMPACT_ATOMS: atom_id res chain seq x y z
N MET A 1 -9.46 -19.66 -15.95
CA MET A 1 -8.05 -19.30 -16.22
C MET A 1 -7.85 -17.79 -16.32
N GLY A 2 -8.50 -17.07 -17.24
CA GLY A 2 -8.31 -15.61 -17.41
C GLY A 2 -8.45 -14.80 -16.11
N LEU A 3 -9.54 -14.98 -15.36
CA LEU A 3 -9.75 -14.31 -14.06
C LEU A 3 -8.66 -14.65 -13.03
N ALA A 4 -8.24 -15.92 -12.96
CA ALA A 4 -7.20 -16.36 -12.02
C ALA A 4 -5.85 -15.69 -12.32
N VAL A 5 -5.49 -15.56 -13.60
CA VAL A 5 -4.25 -14.88 -14.02
C VAL A 5 -4.33 -13.37 -13.74
N ALA A 6 -5.49 -12.75 -13.96
CA ALA A 6 -5.69 -11.33 -13.69
C ALA A 6 -5.59 -10.98 -12.20
N LEU A 7 -6.04 -11.87 -11.30
CA LEU A 7 -6.01 -11.66 -9.84
C LEU A 7 -4.63 -11.88 -9.21
N LEU A 8 -3.76 -12.70 -9.81
CA LEU A 8 -2.46 -13.06 -9.23
C LEU A 8 -1.56 -11.86 -8.87
N PRO A 9 -1.39 -10.84 -9.75
CA PRO A 9 -0.61 -9.65 -9.41
C PRO A 9 -1.18 -8.89 -8.21
N TYR A 10 -2.51 -8.77 -8.11
CA TYR A 10 -3.18 -8.12 -6.98
C TYR A 10 -2.94 -8.88 -5.68
N ALA A 11 -3.11 -10.20 -5.72
CA ALA A 11 -2.90 -11.06 -4.55
C ALA A 11 -1.47 -10.92 -4.01
N TRP A 12 -0.46 -11.05 -4.87
CA TRP A 12 0.94 -10.99 -4.44
C TRP A 12 1.38 -9.60 -4.01
N THR A 13 0.97 -8.55 -4.70
CA THR A 13 1.31 -7.17 -4.31
C THR A 13 0.69 -6.77 -2.97
N LYS A 14 -0.48 -7.31 -2.61
CA LYS A 14 -1.06 -7.14 -1.27
C LYS A 14 -0.35 -7.98 -0.21
N ILE A 15 -0.04 -9.23 -0.52
CA ILE A 15 0.66 -10.15 0.40
C ILE A 15 2.05 -9.63 0.79
N TYR A 16 2.76 -9.01 -0.15
CA TYR A 16 4.07 -8.39 0.08
C TYR A 16 3.99 -6.92 0.50
N HIS A 17 2.78 -6.40 0.78
CA HIS A 17 2.55 -5.03 1.22
C HIS A 17 2.95 -3.93 0.22
N VAL A 18 3.27 -4.27 -1.01
CA VAL A 18 3.74 -3.34 -2.04
C VAL A 18 2.62 -2.42 -2.56
N GLN A 19 1.38 -2.92 -2.64
CA GLN A 19 0.30 -2.16 -3.30
C GLN A 19 -0.09 -0.86 -2.57
N MET A 20 -0.23 -0.92 -1.25
CA MET A 20 -0.61 0.22 -0.41
C MET A 20 0.55 0.74 0.45
N GLY A 21 1.64 -0.03 0.58
CA GLY A 21 2.76 0.29 1.45
C GLY A 21 2.43 0.10 2.93
N TYR A 22 3.15 0.83 3.77
CA TYR A 22 2.99 0.87 5.22
C TYR A 22 2.73 2.31 5.65
N ALA A 23 1.97 2.48 6.74
CA ALA A 23 1.87 3.78 7.38
C ALA A 23 3.24 4.25 7.85
N ASP A 24 3.55 5.52 7.56
CA ASP A 24 4.88 6.08 7.69
C ASP A 24 4.85 7.47 8.35
N TYR A 25 5.91 7.85 9.06
CA TYR A 25 5.96 9.15 9.76
C TYR A 25 5.82 10.32 8.79
N SER A 26 6.24 10.16 7.53
CA SER A 26 6.05 11.17 6.48
C SER A 26 4.57 11.53 6.22
N ASP A 27 3.62 10.69 6.63
CA ASP A 27 2.19 10.96 6.52
C ASP A 27 1.61 11.62 7.80
N ALA A 28 2.39 11.78 8.87
CA ALA A 28 1.92 12.27 10.18
C ALA A 28 1.47 13.74 10.18
N ILE A 29 2.07 14.56 9.32
CA ILE A 29 1.78 15.99 9.20
C ILE A 29 0.84 16.31 8.03
N VAL A 30 0.34 15.29 7.32
CA VAL A 30 -0.68 15.44 6.28
C VAL A 30 -2.05 15.65 6.94
N GLN A 31 -2.73 16.73 6.60
CA GLN A 31 -4.04 17.03 7.17
C GLN A 31 -5.17 16.31 6.43
N TYR A 32 -6.26 16.03 7.13
CA TYR A 32 -7.42 15.33 6.56
C TYR A 32 -7.99 16.03 5.32
N GLY A 33 -8.02 17.38 5.33
CA GLY A 33 -8.50 18.19 4.20
C GLY A 33 -7.57 18.21 2.97
N GLU A 34 -6.34 17.71 3.10
CA GLU A 34 -5.34 17.67 2.02
C GLU A 34 -5.30 16.32 1.31
N MET A 35 -6.00 15.32 1.85
CA MET A 35 -6.02 13.99 1.27
C MET A 35 -7.04 13.93 0.14
N SER A 36 -6.63 13.39 -1.01
CA SER A 36 -7.58 12.92 -2.01
C SER A 36 -8.36 11.71 -1.48
N PRO A 37 -9.56 11.40 -2.01
CA PRO A 37 -10.30 10.20 -1.63
C PRO A 37 -9.47 8.92 -1.74
N MET A 38 -8.71 8.77 -2.83
CA MET A 38 -7.76 7.68 -3.02
C MET A 38 -6.65 7.70 -1.95
N GLY A 39 -6.05 8.87 -1.68
CA GLY A 39 -5.00 9.02 -0.68
C GLY A 39 -5.45 8.67 0.74
N LEU A 40 -6.72 8.90 1.06
CA LEU A 40 -7.33 8.48 2.33
C LEU A 40 -7.46 6.95 2.40
N LEU A 41 -7.98 6.31 1.34
CA LEU A 41 -8.11 4.86 1.28
C LEU A 41 -6.75 4.14 1.37
N TRP A 42 -5.74 4.66 0.68
CA TRP A 42 -4.38 4.10 0.71
C TRP A 42 -3.80 4.14 2.12
N ARG A 43 -3.90 5.28 2.81
CA ARG A 43 -3.42 5.42 4.20
C ARG A 43 -4.19 4.52 5.17
N PHE A 44 -5.50 4.39 4.99
CA PHE A 44 -6.33 3.48 5.78
C PHE A 44 -5.85 2.02 5.65
N MET A 45 -5.62 1.56 4.42
CA MET A 45 -5.14 0.20 4.16
C MET A 45 -3.70 0.00 4.66
N ALA A 46 -2.81 0.97 4.41
CA ALA A 46 -1.40 0.93 4.81
C ALA A 46 -1.21 0.95 6.34
N PHE A 47 -2.14 1.55 7.08
CA PHE A 47 -2.15 1.52 8.55
C PHE A 47 -2.31 0.11 9.12
N SER A 48 -3.02 -0.79 8.41
CA SER A 48 -3.17 -2.17 8.84
C SER A 48 -2.58 -3.16 7.83
N PRO A 49 -1.27 -3.47 7.96
CA PRO A 49 -0.62 -4.51 7.17
C PRO A 49 -1.37 -5.85 7.24
N THR A 50 -2.01 -6.15 8.36
CA THR A 50 -2.83 -7.36 8.53
C THR A 50 -4.05 -7.36 7.62
N VAL A 51 -4.81 -6.25 7.54
CA VAL A 51 -5.98 -6.16 6.66
C VAL A 51 -5.56 -6.29 5.20
N GLN A 52 -4.48 -5.63 4.79
CA GLN A 52 -3.95 -5.73 3.43
C GLN A 52 -3.51 -7.17 3.10
N PHE A 53 -2.79 -7.83 4.01
CA PHE A 53 -2.37 -9.23 3.83
C PHE A 53 -3.57 -10.17 3.70
N LEU A 54 -4.58 -10.03 4.57
CA LEU A 54 -5.78 -10.86 4.54
C LEU A 54 -6.59 -10.66 3.24
N ALA A 55 -6.68 -9.43 2.75
CA ALA A 55 -7.29 -9.15 1.44
C ALA A 55 -6.53 -9.85 0.30
N GLY A 56 -5.19 -9.74 0.28
CA GLY A 56 -4.37 -10.46 -0.71
C GLY A 56 -4.46 -11.99 -0.60
N LEU A 57 -4.56 -12.51 0.62
CA LEU A 57 -4.76 -13.93 0.87
C LEU A 57 -6.12 -14.42 0.37
N ALA A 58 -7.19 -13.63 0.55
CA ALA A 58 -8.51 -13.95 0.02
C ALA A 58 -8.49 -14.03 -1.52
N GLU A 59 -7.81 -13.08 -2.18
CA GLU A 59 -7.58 -13.12 -3.63
C GLU A 59 -6.78 -14.36 -4.05
N LEU A 60 -5.71 -14.68 -3.32
CA LEU A 60 -4.89 -15.86 -3.60
C LEU A 60 -5.68 -17.17 -3.46
N ILE A 61 -6.51 -17.28 -2.41
CA ILE A 61 -7.39 -18.43 -2.21
C ILE A 61 -8.38 -18.54 -3.37
N ALA A 62 -8.97 -17.43 -3.81
CA ALA A 62 -9.87 -17.41 -4.97
C ALA A 62 -9.15 -17.92 -6.24
N VAL A 63 -7.93 -17.45 -6.49
CA VAL A 63 -7.07 -17.91 -7.59
C VAL A 63 -6.83 -19.41 -7.51
N ILE A 64 -6.33 -19.90 -6.37
CA ILE A 64 -6.03 -21.32 -6.15
C ILE A 64 -7.28 -22.15 -6.47
N LEU A 65 -8.43 -21.79 -5.91
CA LEU A 65 -9.69 -22.52 -6.13
C LEU A 65 -10.18 -22.45 -7.57
N LEU A 66 -9.99 -21.33 -8.27
CA LEU A 66 -10.33 -21.14 -9.70
C LEU A 66 -9.50 -22.03 -10.63
N LEU A 67 -8.28 -22.39 -10.23
CA LEU A 67 -7.39 -23.22 -11.05
C LEU A 67 -7.76 -24.72 -11.00
N PHE A 68 -8.50 -25.17 -9.98
CA PHE A 68 -8.99 -26.54 -9.90
C PHE A 68 -10.46 -26.64 -10.30
N HIS A 69 -10.75 -27.41 -11.34
CA HIS A 69 -12.10 -27.56 -11.91
C HIS A 69 -13.22 -27.87 -10.89
N ARG A 70 -12.92 -28.64 -9.83
CA ARG A 70 -13.92 -29.03 -8.82
C ARG A 70 -14.28 -27.89 -7.87
N THR A 71 -13.35 -27.00 -7.61
CA THR A 71 -13.48 -25.87 -6.69
C THR A 71 -13.63 -24.54 -7.40
N ALA A 72 -13.59 -24.53 -8.74
CA ALA A 72 -13.65 -23.30 -9.52
C ALA A 72 -14.90 -22.46 -9.24
N TRP A 73 -16.02 -23.09 -8.89
CA TRP A 73 -17.22 -22.37 -8.48
C TRP A 73 -17.06 -21.63 -7.13
N LEU A 74 -16.32 -22.20 -6.16
CA LEU A 74 -15.99 -21.53 -4.90
C LEU A 74 -15.02 -20.38 -5.15
N GLY A 75 -13.99 -20.63 -5.98
CA GLY A 75 -13.06 -19.58 -6.38
C GLY A 75 -13.77 -18.42 -7.09
N ALA A 76 -14.73 -18.72 -7.96
CA ALA A 76 -15.56 -17.72 -8.63
C ALA A 76 -16.44 -16.94 -7.66
N LEU A 77 -17.02 -17.61 -6.65
CA LEU A 77 -17.81 -16.95 -5.60
C LEU A 77 -16.94 -15.99 -4.77
N ILE A 78 -15.78 -16.44 -4.29
CA ILE A 78 -14.87 -15.61 -3.50
C ILE A 78 -14.36 -14.44 -4.33
N ALA A 79 -13.92 -14.70 -5.58
CA ALA A 79 -13.47 -13.65 -6.49
C ALA A 79 -14.58 -12.62 -6.77
N ALA A 80 -15.82 -13.05 -6.97
CA ALA A 80 -16.94 -12.14 -7.19
C ALA A 80 -17.21 -11.25 -5.98
N LEU A 81 -17.22 -11.83 -4.77
CA LEU A 81 -17.44 -11.08 -3.53
C LEU A 81 -16.30 -10.08 -3.28
N ASP A 82 -15.07 -10.56 -3.32
CA ASP A 82 -13.88 -9.76 -3.05
C ASP A 82 -13.71 -8.63 -4.07
N MET A 83 -13.84 -8.93 -5.37
CA MET A 83 -13.79 -7.89 -6.42
C MET A 83 -14.98 -6.94 -6.37
N SER A 84 -16.13 -7.36 -5.84
CA SER A 84 -17.25 -6.43 -5.60
C SER A 84 -16.93 -5.43 -4.50
N VAL A 85 -16.25 -5.86 -3.43
CA VAL A 85 -15.76 -4.95 -2.37
C VAL A 85 -14.70 -4.00 -2.94
N VAL A 86 -13.72 -4.52 -3.68
CA VAL A 86 -12.69 -3.69 -4.33
C VAL A 86 -13.32 -2.70 -5.31
N PHE A 87 -14.28 -3.14 -6.12
CA PHE A 87 -15.00 -2.28 -7.06
C PHE A 87 -15.79 -1.18 -6.33
N LEU A 88 -16.48 -1.53 -5.24
CA LEU A 88 -17.19 -0.56 -4.41
C LEU A 88 -16.23 0.49 -3.84
N LEU A 89 -15.10 0.07 -3.25
CA LEU A 89 -14.07 0.98 -2.75
C LEU A 89 -13.54 1.89 -3.87
N ASN A 90 -13.30 1.34 -5.06
CA ASN A 90 -12.82 2.12 -6.20
C ASN A 90 -13.86 3.14 -6.69
N LEU A 91 -15.15 2.86 -6.58
CA LEU A 91 -16.22 3.81 -6.87
C LEU A 91 -16.34 4.90 -5.81
N THR A 92 -16.30 4.53 -4.52
CA THR A 92 -16.56 5.46 -3.41
C THR A 92 -15.36 6.34 -3.06
N PHE A 93 -14.13 5.88 -3.35
CA PHE A 93 -12.88 6.61 -3.10
C PHE A 93 -12.22 7.10 -4.40
N ASP A 94 -12.98 7.15 -5.50
CA ASP A 94 -12.55 7.64 -6.82
C ASP A 94 -11.19 7.11 -7.30
N VAL A 95 -11.02 5.79 -7.18
CA VAL A 95 -9.78 5.13 -7.61
C VAL A 95 -9.85 4.88 -9.13
N PRO A 96 -8.78 5.19 -9.89
CA PRO A 96 -8.83 5.16 -11.36
C PRO A 96 -8.98 3.76 -11.99
N VAL A 97 -8.89 2.68 -11.20
CA VAL A 97 -8.97 1.28 -11.69
C VAL A 97 -10.34 0.61 -11.48
N LYS A 98 -11.41 1.41 -11.40
CA LYS A 98 -12.80 0.94 -11.22
C LYS A 98 -13.31 0.05 -12.37
N GLN A 99 -12.94 0.31 -13.62
CA GLN A 99 -13.43 -0.53 -14.74
C GLN A 99 -12.89 -1.96 -14.66
N LEU A 100 -11.60 -2.12 -14.31
CA LEU A 100 -10.94 -3.42 -14.27
C LEU A 100 -11.44 -4.28 -13.11
N SER A 101 -11.55 -3.70 -11.91
CA SER A 101 -12.15 -4.38 -10.75
C SER A 101 -13.61 -4.77 -10.99
N GLY A 102 -14.41 -3.90 -11.60
CA GLY A 102 -15.80 -4.22 -11.99
C GLY A 102 -15.88 -5.35 -13.03
N ALA A 103 -15.00 -5.35 -14.03
CA ALA A 103 -14.94 -6.43 -15.02
C ALA A 103 -14.55 -7.79 -14.39
N MET A 104 -13.63 -7.80 -13.42
CA MET A 104 -13.25 -9.00 -12.69
C MET A 104 -14.39 -9.51 -11.79
N ALA A 105 -15.10 -8.61 -11.10
CA ALA A 105 -16.29 -8.96 -10.33
C ALA A 105 -17.37 -9.60 -11.22
N LEU A 106 -17.65 -8.99 -12.37
CA LEU A 106 -18.59 -9.51 -13.35
C LEU A 106 -18.15 -10.87 -13.90
N ALA A 107 -16.87 -11.05 -14.22
CA ALA A 107 -16.34 -12.33 -14.66
C ALA A 107 -16.52 -13.43 -13.60
N GLY A 108 -16.30 -13.11 -12.32
CA GLY A 108 -16.60 -14.02 -11.20
C GLY A 108 -18.08 -14.41 -11.16
N LEU A 109 -18.98 -13.44 -11.28
CA LEU A 109 -20.44 -13.69 -11.33
C LEU A 109 -20.83 -14.56 -12.52
N VAL A 110 -20.29 -14.29 -13.71
CA VAL A 110 -20.55 -15.08 -14.93
C VAL A 110 -20.10 -16.53 -14.75
N LEU A 111 -18.93 -16.77 -14.16
CA LEU A 111 -18.44 -18.11 -13.84
C LEU A 111 -19.31 -18.82 -12.78
N LEU A 112 -19.97 -18.06 -11.91
CA LEU A 112 -20.85 -18.60 -10.89
C LEU A 112 -22.22 -19.03 -11.44
N ILE A 113 -22.70 -18.43 -12.55
CA ILE A 113 -24.05 -18.66 -13.13
C ILE A 113 -24.48 -20.15 -13.12
N PRO A 114 -23.68 -21.11 -13.62
CA PRO A 114 -24.09 -22.51 -13.66
C PRO A 114 -24.37 -23.10 -12.26
N ASN A 115 -23.70 -22.59 -11.23
CA ASN A 115 -23.80 -23.09 -9.86
C ASN A 115 -24.74 -22.26 -8.97
N VAL A 116 -25.26 -21.11 -9.43
CA VAL A 116 -26.21 -20.27 -8.67
C VAL A 116 -27.39 -21.06 -8.10
N PRO A 117 -28.08 -21.94 -8.87
CA PRO A 117 -29.20 -22.70 -8.31
C PRO A 117 -28.79 -23.61 -7.15
N ARG A 118 -27.56 -24.13 -7.16
CA ARG A 118 -27.04 -24.94 -6.04
C ARG A 118 -26.75 -24.10 -4.82
N VAL A 119 -26.12 -22.94 -5.00
CA VAL A 119 -25.80 -22.03 -3.90
C VAL A 119 -27.08 -21.56 -3.21
N VAL A 120 -28.10 -21.20 -3.99
CA VAL A 120 -29.42 -20.80 -3.44
C VAL A 120 -30.09 -21.97 -2.72
N ARG A 121 -30.09 -23.18 -3.30
CA ARG A 121 -30.63 -24.37 -2.62
C ARG A 121 -29.90 -24.65 -1.30
N PHE A 122 -28.58 -24.57 -1.29
CA PHE A 122 -27.76 -24.74 -0.09
C PHE A 122 -28.12 -23.71 0.98
N ALA A 123 -28.20 -22.43 0.62
CA ALA A 123 -28.58 -21.35 1.54
C ALA A 123 -29.99 -21.52 2.12
N LEU A 124 -30.90 -22.14 1.37
CA LEU A 124 -32.25 -22.49 1.81
C LEU A 124 -32.33 -23.83 2.57
N GLY A 125 -31.19 -24.45 2.90
CA GLY A 125 -31.14 -25.74 3.59
C GLY A 125 -31.61 -26.94 2.75
N ARG A 126 -31.67 -26.79 1.41
CA ARG A 126 -32.14 -27.82 0.48
C ARG A 126 -30.96 -28.58 -0.15
N SER A 127 -31.22 -29.83 -0.55
CA SER A 127 -30.23 -30.65 -1.27
C SER A 127 -29.79 -30.00 -2.59
N THR A 128 -28.48 -29.94 -2.81
CA THR A 128 -27.84 -29.21 -3.91
C THR A 128 -27.77 -30.00 -5.23
N GLY A 129 -28.23 -31.27 -5.24
CA GLY A 129 -28.24 -32.13 -6.42
C GLY A 129 -26.83 -32.57 -6.88
N PRO A 130 -26.73 -33.36 -7.97
CA PRO A 130 -25.44 -33.86 -8.47
C PRO A 130 -24.56 -32.69 -8.91
N ALA A 131 -23.23 -32.77 -8.74
CA ALA A 131 -22.27 -31.74 -9.19
C ALA A 131 -22.34 -31.50 -10.72
N ILE A 132 -22.13 -30.26 -11.16
CA ILE A 132 -21.96 -29.93 -12.59
C ILE A 132 -20.52 -30.33 -12.91
N SER A 133 -20.36 -31.56 -13.40
CA SER A 133 -19.10 -32.00 -14.01
C SER A 133 -19.40 -32.56 -15.39
N GLY A 134 -19.12 -31.78 -16.42
CA GLY A 134 -19.02 -32.30 -17.77
C GLY A 134 -17.56 -32.64 -18.06
N LEU A 135 -17.28 -33.88 -18.48
CA LEU A 135 -16.03 -34.15 -19.17
C LEU A 135 -16.10 -33.44 -20.52
N VAL A 136 -15.30 -32.39 -20.71
CA VAL A 136 -15.20 -31.68 -22.00
C VAL A 136 -14.59 -32.59 -23.09
N TRP A 137 -13.85 -33.62 -22.68
CA TRP A 137 -13.11 -34.52 -23.58
C TRP A 137 -13.34 -35.99 -23.26
N ARG A 138 -13.59 -36.77 -24.33
CA ARG A 138 -13.91 -38.21 -24.26
C ARG A 138 -12.68 -39.13 -24.41
N ASN A 139 -11.50 -38.57 -24.73
CA ASN A 139 -10.26 -39.32 -24.90
C ASN A 139 -9.62 -39.70 -23.54
N ARG A 140 -9.47 -41.00 -23.27
CA ARG A 140 -8.96 -41.55 -22.00
C ARG A 140 -7.51 -41.17 -21.69
N ILE A 141 -6.65 -41.06 -22.71
CA ILE A 141 -5.24 -40.68 -22.54
C ILE A 141 -5.15 -39.21 -22.15
N PHE A 142 -5.88 -38.36 -22.88
CA PHE A 142 -5.95 -36.92 -22.60
C PHE A 142 -6.50 -36.64 -21.21
N VAL A 143 -7.56 -37.33 -20.78
CA VAL A 143 -8.12 -37.22 -19.42
C VAL A 143 -7.12 -37.67 -18.35
N ARG A 144 -6.36 -38.75 -18.60
CA ARG A 144 -5.36 -39.25 -17.64
C ARG A 144 -4.19 -38.28 -17.48
N VAL A 145 -3.72 -37.69 -18.57
CA VAL A 145 -2.64 -36.70 -18.58
C VAL A 145 -3.10 -35.40 -17.94
N THR A 146 -4.23 -34.83 -18.37
CA THR A 146 -4.76 -33.56 -17.84
C THR A 146 -5.12 -33.63 -16.35
N ARG A 147 -5.48 -34.81 -15.83
CA ARG A 147 -5.72 -35.03 -14.39
C ARG A 147 -4.54 -34.64 -13.51
N TRP A 148 -3.31 -34.82 -13.98
CA TRP A 148 -2.09 -34.49 -13.23
C TRP A 148 -1.41 -33.22 -13.75
N VAL A 149 -1.43 -32.99 -15.07
CA VAL A 149 -0.82 -31.79 -15.66
C VAL A 149 -1.51 -30.51 -15.19
N SER A 150 -2.85 -30.49 -15.11
CA SER A 150 -3.59 -29.30 -14.66
C SER A 150 -3.26 -28.85 -13.24
N PRO A 151 -3.29 -29.72 -12.20
CA PRO A 151 -2.94 -29.31 -10.85
C PRO A 151 -1.45 -28.95 -10.71
N ILE A 152 -0.55 -29.66 -11.39
CA ILE A 152 0.88 -29.32 -11.39
C ILE A 152 1.10 -27.94 -12.01
N LEU A 153 0.49 -27.67 -13.17
CA LEU A 153 0.58 -26.38 -13.83
C LEU A 153 -0.02 -25.26 -12.96
N ALA A 154 -1.14 -25.52 -12.28
CA ALA A 154 -1.72 -24.57 -11.34
C ALA A 154 -0.74 -24.21 -10.21
N VAL A 155 -0.09 -25.21 -9.62
CA VAL A 155 0.92 -25.00 -8.57
C VAL A 155 2.13 -24.23 -9.12
N VAL A 156 2.63 -24.59 -10.30
CA VAL A 156 3.75 -23.89 -10.96
C VAL A 156 3.40 -22.42 -11.23
N ILE A 157 2.19 -22.13 -11.70
CA ILE A 157 1.74 -20.75 -11.94
C ILE A 157 1.67 -19.97 -10.63
N VAL A 158 1.06 -20.53 -9.59
CA VAL A 158 0.91 -19.84 -8.30
C VAL A 158 2.27 -19.61 -7.65
N VAL A 159 3.08 -20.66 -7.46
CA VAL A 159 4.39 -20.56 -6.81
C VAL A 159 5.36 -19.75 -7.67
N GLY A 160 5.41 -20.01 -8.97
CA GLY A 160 6.29 -19.31 -9.90
C GLY A 160 5.99 -17.81 -9.98
N SER A 161 4.71 -17.42 -10.06
CA SER A 161 4.33 -16.00 -10.04
C SER A 161 4.62 -15.35 -8.69
N GLY A 162 4.40 -16.05 -7.57
CA GLY A 162 4.72 -15.54 -6.24
C GLY A 162 6.22 -15.32 -6.05
N LEU A 163 7.06 -16.26 -6.47
CA LEU A 163 8.52 -16.13 -6.45
C LEU A 163 9.00 -15.02 -7.38
N ALA A 164 8.50 -14.98 -8.63
CA ALA A 164 8.89 -13.95 -9.59
C ALA A 164 8.53 -12.54 -9.08
N THR A 165 7.30 -12.38 -8.58
CA THR A 165 6.82 -11.11 -8.01
C THR A 165 7.64 -10.73 -6.77
N GLY A 166 7.83 -11.69 -5.86
CA GLY A 166 8.63 -11.51 -4.65
C GLY A 166 10.05 -11.06 -4.97
N ILE A 167 10.75 -11.75 -5.87
CA ILE A 167 12.10 -11.36 -6.29
C ILE A 167 12.09 -9.97 -6.95
N SER A 168 11.16 -9.71 -7.89
CA SER A 168 11.11 -8.43 -8.62
C SER A 168 10.83 -7.24 -7.72
N MET A 169 10.10 -7.44 -6.61
CA MET A 169 9.72 -6.40 -5.66
C MET A 169 10.54 -6.48 -4.37
N ASN A 170 11.65 -7.21 -4.38
CA ASN A 170 12.50 -7.47 -3.21
C ASN A 170 11.70 -7.91 -1.96
N TRP A 171 10.63 -8.68 -2.17
CA TRP A 171 9.71 -9.22 -1.17
C TRP A 171 9.00 -8.15 -0.33
N GLY A 172 8.92 -6.92 -0.83
CA GLY A 172 8.43 -5.79 -0.04
C GLY A 172 9.35 -5.44 1.14
N ARG A 173 10.64 -5.83 1.08
CA ARG A 173 11.62 -5.52 2.13
C ARG A 173 11.77 -4.00 2.26
N ILE A 174 11.51 -3.55 3.48
CA ILE A 174 11.76 -2.19 3.94
C ILE A 174 13.18 -2.14 4.49
N GLY A 175 13.93 -1.07 4.20
CA GLY A 175 15.20 -0.80 4.85
C GLY A 175 15.03 -0.57 6.36
N PRO A 176 16.10 -0.72 7.17
CA PRO A 176 16.05 -0.29 8.57
C PRO A 176 15.74 1.22 8.62
N PRO A 177 15.03 1.72 9.66
CA PRO A 177 14.82 3.16 9.83
C PRO A 177 16.15 3.89 10.03
N GLU A 178 16.22 5.16 9.63
CA GLU A 178 17.37 6.00 10.00
C GLU A 178 17.22 6.53 11.42
N ASP A 179 18.31 6.88 12.07
CA ASP A 179 18.30 7.48 13.41
C ASP A 179 17.47 8.77 13.49
N ILE A 180 17.41 9.54 12.39
CA ILE A 180 16.62 10.77 12.30
C ILE A 180 15.13 10.52 12.00
N SER A 181 14.70 9.28 11.72
CA SER A 181 13.30 8.99 11.39
C SER A 181 12.37 9.41 12.54
N GLY A 182 11.39 10.25 12.25
CA GLY A 182 10.52 10.83 13.28
C GLY A 182 9.73 12.02 12.77
N VAL A 183 8.95 12.63 13.66
CA VAL A 183 8.16 13.84 13.39
C VAL A 183 8.68 14.93 14.32
N TYR A 184 8.92 16.11 13.76
CA TYR A 184 9.61 17.19 14.44
C TYR A 184 8.91 18.52 14.21
N THR A 185 8.90 19.34 15.27
CA THR A 185 8.70 20.79 15.16
C THR A 185 10.06 21.44 14.94
N VAL A 186 10.11 22.43 14.06
CA VAL A 186 11.36 23.06 13.63
C VAL A 186 11.47 24.47 14.17
N THR A 187 12.63 24.80 14.73
CA THR A 187 13.03 26.18 15.05
C THR A 187 14.24 26.56 14.22
N ALA A 188 14.04 27.44 13.24
CA ALA A 188 15.09 27.93 12.37
C ALA A 188 15.86 29.10 12.99
N SER A 189 17.17 29.12 12.80
CA SER A 189 18.08 30.18 13.20
C SER A 189 19.15 30.42 12.12
N GLY A 190 19.85 31.56 12.18
CA GLY A 190 20.81 31.95 11.15
C GLY A 190 20.17 32.71 9.99
N LYS A 191 20.84 32.73 8.85
CA LYS A 191 20.39 33.46 7.66
C LYS A 191 19.46 32.56 6.83
N PRO A 192 18.24 33.00 6.47
CA PRO A 192 17.33 32.18 5.67
C PRO A 192 17.97 31.77 4.34
N THR A 193 17.88 30.49 4.01
CA THR A 193 18.30 29.92 2.73
C THR A 193 17.05 29.67 1.91
N GLU A 194 17.04 30.07 0.64
CA GLU A 194 15.95 29.78 -0.29
C GLU A 194 15.86 28.28 -0.56
N ILE A 195 14.65 27.74 -0.62
CA ILE A 195 14.40 26.34 -0.95
C ILE A 195 14.08 26.25 -2.43
N GLU A 196 14.95 25.56 -3.18
CA GLU A 196 14.85 25.44 -4.62
C GLU A 196 13.46 24.96 -5.08
N GLY A 197 12.91 25.64 -6.09
CA GLY A 197 11.60 25.32 -6.64
C GLY A 197 10.41 25.80 -5.80
N THR A 198 10.63 26.65 -4.79
CA THR A 198 9.57 27.22 -3.94
C THR A 198 9.79 28.70 -3.66
N ASP A 199 8.74 29.40 -3.22
CA ASP A 199 8.83 30.77 -2.69
C ASP A 199 9.16 30.79 -1.17
N HIS A 200 9.57 29.64 -0.61
CA HIS A 200 9.83 29.45 0.82
C HIS A 200 11.32 29.45 1.12
N THR A 201 11.64 29.79 2.38
CA THR A 201 12.99 29.69 2.93
C THR A 201 13.05 28.68 4.07
N THR A 202 14.25 28.31 4.50
CA THR A 202 14.48 27.47 5.69
C THR A 202 13.81 28.03 6.95
N LYS A 203 13.57 29.35 7.02
CA LYS A 203 12.88 30.00 8.14
C LYS A 203 11.36 29.75 8.14
N ASP A 204 10.79 29.45 6.99
CA ASP A 204 9.35 29.19 6.85
C ASP A 204 8.98 27.77 7.27
N ILE A 205 9.95 26.87 7.43
CA ILE A 205 9.73 25.50 7.88
C ILE A 205 9.30 25.49 9.34
N THR A 206 8.11 24.94 9.60
CA THR A 206 7.56 24.78 10.95
C THR A 206 7.58 23.34 11.42
N GLN A 207 7.45 22.37 10.50
CA GLN A 207 7.43 20.95 10.82
C GLN A 207 8.11 20.15 9.73
N VAL A 208 8.78 19.09 10.14
CA VAL A 208 9.40 18.11 9.24
C VAL A 208 9.09 16.72 9.77
N ALA A 209 8.73 15.80 8.89
CA ALA A 209 8.64 14.39 9.23
C ALA A 209 9.50 13.55 8.30
N PHE A 210 10.42 12.79 8.88
CA PHE A 210 11.30 11.83 8.23
C PHE A 210 10.69 10.43 8.37
N GLY A 211 10.30 9.85 7.24
CA GLY A 211 9.70 8.53 7.14
C GLY A 211 10.64 7.39 7.51
N GLN A 212 10.12 6.40 8.21
CA GLN A 212 10.82 5.17 8.57
C GLN A 212 10.80 4.12 7.44
N VAL A 213 9.84 4.22 6.51
CA VAL A 213 9.61 3.23 5.45
C VAL A 213 10.21 3.70 4.12
N GLY A 214 11.11 2.89 3.56
CA GLY A 214 11.68 3.11 2.23
C GLY A 214 12.49 1.92 1.73
N SER A 215 12.78 1.89 0.43
CA SER A 215 13.58 0.85 -0.21
C SER A 215 14.27 1.39 -1.46
N GLY A 216 15.60 1.27 -1.54
CA GLY A 216 16.43 1.55 -2.72
C GLY A 216 16.52 3.03 -3.16
N ASN A 217 15.38 3.72 -3.29
CA ASN A 217 15.25 5.07 -3.84
C ASN A 217 15.08 6.15 -2.75
N GLY A 218 15.52 5.87 -1.53
CA GLY A 218 15.31 6.72 -0.36
C GLY A 218 14.03 6.41 0.41
N LYS A 219 13.73 7.26 1.39
CA LYS A 219 12.58 7.23 2.29
C LYS A 219 11.75 8.50 2.08
N ARG A 220 10.46 8.45 2.41
CA ARG A 220 9.60 9.64 2.26
C ARG A 220 9.92 10.65 3.36
N MET A 221 9.94 11.92 3.01
CA MET A 221 10.01 13.05 3.92
C MET A 221 8.86 13.99 3.61
N SER A 222 8.42 14.77 4.60
CA SER A 222 7.42 15.80 4.40
C SER A 222 7.76 17.06 5.18
N VAL A 223 7.38 18.21 4.63
CA VAL A 223 7.68 19.53 5.17
C VAL A 223 6.40 20.35 5.22
N ARG A 224 6.22 21.07 6.33
CA ARG A 224 5.13 22.04 6.52
C ARG A 224 5.69 23.45 6.67
N TYR A 225 5.16 24.36 5.89
CA TYR A 225 5.52 25.77 5.93
C TYR A 225 4.59 26.61 6.81
N SER A 226 5.06 27.79 7.21
CA SER A 226 4.38 28.74 8.09
C SER A 226 3.03 29.24 7.55
N ASN A 227 2.90 29.34 6.22
CA ASN A 227 1.66 29.70 5.54
C ASN A 227 0.68 28.52 5.38
N GLY A 228 1.04 27.32 5.85
CA GLY A 228 0.26 26.10 5.71
C GLY A 228 0.57 25.27 4.47
N ASP A 229 1.45 25.70 3.57
CA ASP A 229 1.84 24.89 2.40
C ASP A 229 2.47 23.56 2.84
N PHE A 230 2.16 22.49 2.10
CA PHE A 230 2.66 21.14 2.32
C PHE A 230 3.53 20.69 1.15
N GLN A 231 4.66 20.06 1.44
CA GLN A 231 5.55 19.51 0.42
C GLN A 231 6.04 18.12 0.80
N ASP A 232 6.02 17.20 -0.17
CA ASP A 232 6.64 15.88 -0.02
C ASP A 232 8.07 15.92 -0.53
N ALA A 233 8.88 14.98 -0.05
CA ALA A 233 10.24 14.75 -0.53
C ALA A 233 10.60 13.26 -0.46
N LEU A 234 11.66 12.88 -1.16
CA LEU A 234 12.40 11.66 -0.90
C LEU A 234 13.75 12.03 -0.31
N TYR A 235 14.14 11.38 0.79
CA TYR A 235 15.40 11.63 1.45
C TYR A 235 16.25 10.36 1.53
N SER A 236 17.56 10.55 1.49
CA SER A 236 18.57 9.54 1.76
C SER A 236 19.58 10.09 2.78
N VAL A 237 20.26 9.18 3.47
CA VAL A 237 21.27 9.52 4.48
C VAL A 237 22.57 8.82 4.12
N ASP A 238 23.66 9.60 4.02
CA ASP A 238 25.01 9.10 3.86
C ASP A 238 25.90 9.67 4.98
N GLY A 239 26.16 8.85 5.99
CA GLY A 239 26.84 9.28 7.21
C GLY A 239 26.04 10.34 7.97
N THR A 240 26.52 11.59 7.93
CA THR A 240 25.90 12.78 8.52
C THR A 240 25.23 13.69 7.50
N SER A 241 25.31 13.36 6.20
CA SER A 241 24.67 14.15 5.14
C SER A 241 23.30 13.56 4.81
N ILE A 242 22.32 14.45 4.67
CA ILE A 242 20.97 14.16 4.21
C ILE A 242 20.77 14.86 2.89
N THR A 243 20.45 14.10 1.85
CA THR A 243 20.00 14.63 0.57
C THR A 243 18.50 14.44 0.48
N ALA A 244 17.74 15.52 0.28
CA ALA A 244 16.30 15.46 0.08
C ALA A 244 15.90 16.05 -1.28
N GLU A 245 15.31 15.20 -2.13
CA GLU A 245 14.72 15.56 -3.42
C GLU A 245 13.27 15.96 -3.19
N LEU A 246 12.96 17.25 -3.38
CA LEU A 246 11.66 17.84 -3.06
C LEU A 246 10.72 17.72 -4.27
N TYR A 247 9.49 17.28 -4.03
CA TYR A 247 8.40 17.41 -5.02
C TYR A 247 7.83 18.83 -4.98
N PRO A 248 7.11 19.28 -6.02
CA PRO A 248 6.35 20.52 -5.98
C PRO A 248 5.45 20.61 -4.74
N ILE A 249 5.23 21.83 -4.26
CA ILE A 249 4.28 22.10 -3.18
C ILE A 249 2.91 21.58 -3.61
N ARG A 250 2.28 20.77 -2.75
CA ARG A 250 0.96 20.19 -3.05
C ARG A 250 -0.08 21.29 -3.19
N LYS A 251 -0.47 21.60 -4.43
CA LYS A 251 -1.55 22.56 -4.73
C LYS A 251 -2.50 21.98 -5.76
N GLY A 252 -3.77 21.82 -5.36
CA GLY A 252 -4.82 21.32 -6.23
C GLY A 252 -4.68 19.83 -6.56
N ALA A 253 -5.06 19.46 -7.79
CA ALA A 253 -5.03 18.08 -8.25
C ALA A 253 -3.68 17.75 -8.90
N GLU A 254 -2.96 16.80 -8.32
CA GLU A 254 -1.67 16.32 -8.83
C GLU A 254 -1.75 14.84 -9.22
N THR A 255 -0.90 14.45 -10.17
CA THR A 255 -0.74 13.06 -10.60
C THR A 255 0.14 12.27 -9.63
N LEU A 256 0.06 10.94 -9.69
CA LEU A 256 0.91 10.05 -8.90
C LEU A 256 2.40 10.16 -9.25
N ILE A 257 2.70 10.38 -10.54
CA ILE A 257 4.05 10.61 -11.03
C ILE A 257 4.26 12.13 -11.04
N ARG A 258 5.33 12.56 -10.39
CA ARG A 258 5.73 13.97 -10.27
C ARG A 258 7.24 14.05 -10.42
N ASP A 259 7.70 15.06 -11.12
CA ASP A 259 9.12 15.40 -11.20
C ASP A 259 9.51 16.20 -9.95
N TYR A 260 10.79 16.16 -9.58
CA TYR A 260 11.30 16.96 -8.47
C TYR A 260 11.36 18.44 -8.85
N SER A 261 11.07 19.31 -7.88
CA SER A 261 11.17 20.76 -8.02
C SER A 261 12.51 21.32 -7.58
N GLY A 262 13.27 20.58 -6.77
CA GLY A 262 14.57 21.00 -6.27
C GLY A 262 15.18 19.98 -5.32
N THR A 263 16.43 20.22 -4.93
CA THR A 263 17.16 19.37 -3.98
C THR A 263 17.68 20.21 -2.82
N ILE A 264 17.63 19.66 -1.61
CA ILE A 264 18.26 20.26 -0.44
C ILE A 264 19.24 19.28 0.20
N GLU A 265 20.45 19.76 0.47
CA GLU A 265 21.48 19.04 1.22
C GLU A 265 21.57 19.61 2.63
N LEU A 266 21.57 18.73 3.62
CA LEU A 266 21.52 19.06 5.03
C LEU A 266 22.53 18.20 5.78
N GLU A 267 23.39 18.80 6.58
CA GLU A 267 24.20 18.03 7.54
C GLU A 267 23.44 17.90 8.86
N TYR A 268 23.24 16.67 9.34
CA TYR A 268 22.61 16.43 10.64
C TYR A 268 23.62 16.06 11.72
N SER A 269 23.39 16.57 12.92
CA SER A 269 24.10 16.19 14.13
C SER A 269 23.12 16.00 15.27
N LYS A 270 23.50 15.19 16.26
CA LYS A 270 22.71 14.94 17.46
C LYS A 270 23.34 15.67 18.64
N THR A 271 22.52 16.43 19.36
CA THR A 271 22.92 17.11 20.59
C THR A 271 22.92 16.14 21.78
N ASP A 272 23.62 16.51 22.85
CA ASP A 272 23.68 15.72 24.09
C ASP A 272 22.30 15.51 24.72
N ASP A 273 21.38 16.46 24.52
CA ASP A 273 19.99 16.41 24.98
C ASP A 273 19.09 15.50 24.12
N GLY A 274 19.65 14.90 23.05
CA GLY A 274 18.94 13.98 22.15
C GLY A 274 18.15 14.66 21.03
N GLU A 275 18.22 15.99 20.91
CA GLU A 275 17.64 16.75 19.80
C GLU A 275 18.54 16.71 18.57
N PHE A 276 17.95 16.84 17.38
CA PHE A 276 18.69 16.88 16.12
C PHE A 276 18.86 18.33 15.65
N LEU A 277 20.04 18.63 15.11
CA LEU A 277 20.34 19.88 14.43
C LEU A 277 20.61 19.56 12.96
N LEU A 278 19.89 20.22 12.06
CA LEU A 278 20.20 20.23 10.64
C LEU A 278 20.89 21.54 10.29
N GLN A 279 21.95 21.47 9.50
CA GLN A 279 22.72 22.62 9.07
C GLN A 279 22.75 22.67 7.55
N THR A 280 22.42 23.84 7.00
CA THR A 280 22.75 24.23 5.61
C THR A 280 23.96 25.18 5.65
N ASP A 281 24.42 25.65 4.50
CA ASP A 281 25.54 26.60 4.39
C ASP A 281 25.37 27.85 5.29
N ASP A 282 24.13 28.36 5.40
CA ASP A 282 23.82 29.65 6.01
C ASP A 282 22.78 29.58 7.15
N ALA A 283 22.07 28.45 7.31
CA ALA A 283 20.97 28.28 8.26
C ALA A 283 21.15 27.04 9.15
N GLN A 284 20.58 27.11 10.35
CA GLN A 284 20.52 25.99 11.28
C GLN A 284 19.07 25.75 11.70
N LEU A 285 18.60 24.52 11.54
CA LEU A 285 17.28 24.06 11.93
C LEU A 285 17.39 23.14 13.14
N LYS A 286 16.84 23.58 14.27
CA LYS A 286 16.73 22.77 15.47
C LYS A 286 15.44 21.94 15.42
N LEU A 287 15.56 20.62 15.50
CA LEU A 287 14.46 19.68 15.45
C LEU A 287 14.09 19.21 16.87
N GLN A 288 12.88 19.57 17.30
CA GLN A 288 12.30 19.09 18.53
C GLN A 288 11.31 17.97 18.23
N ASN A 289 11.45 16.82 18.90
CA ASN A 289 10.58 15.66 18.67
C ASN A 289 9.11 15.99 19.02
N ASP A 290 8.19 15.55 18.17
CA ASP A 290 6.75 15.70 18.38
C ASP A 290 6.08 14.33 18.58
N GLU A 291 6.01 13.91 19.83
CA GLU A 291 5.41 12.62 20.21
C GLU A 291 3.90 12.58 19.95
N GLU A 292 3.22 13.73 20.03
CA GLU A 292 1.77 13.80 19.84
C GLU A 292 1.36 13.48 18.40
N ARG A 293 2.17 13.91 17.42
CA ARG A 293 1.96 13.59 16.01
C ARG A 293 2.45 12.19 15.63
N ARG A 294 3.37 11.60 16.40
CA ARG A 294 3.80 10.20 16.22
C ARG A 294 2.84 9.18 16.82
N PHE A 295 1.93 9.61 17.69
CA PHE A 295 1.05 8.73 18.46
C PHE A 295 0.36 7.64 17.64
N LEU A 296 -0.17 7.94 16.45
CA LEU A 296 -0.84 6.94 15.61
C LEU A 296 0.11 5.80 15.19
N PHE A 297 1.36 6.14 14.88
CA PHE A 297 2.37 5.24 14.33
C PHE A 297 3.10 4.47 15.45
N ASP A 298 3.33 5.11 16.59
CA ASP A 298 3.98 4.50 17.76
C ASP A 298 3.03 3.56 18.51
N ARG A 299 1.72 3.77 18.35
CA ARG A 299 0.70 2.97 19.04
C ARG A 299 0.53 1.60 18.39
N GLY A 300 1.02 0.57 19.09
CA GLY A 300 0.73 -0.82 18.76
C GLY A 300 -0.74 -1.22 19.01
N PHE A 301 -1.14 -2.35 18.42
CA PHE A 301 -2.41 -2.99 18.70
C PHE A 301 -2.39 -3.72 20.05
N ARG A 302 -3.46 -3.60 20.84
CA ARG A 302 -3.61 -4.29 22.13
C ARG A 302 -4.95 -5.02 22.18
N TRP A 303 -4.95 -6.26 22.66
CA TRP A 303 -6.14 -7.10 22.80
C TRP A 303 -6.91 -6.93 24.12
N GLY A 304 -6.30 -6.27 25.12
CA GLY A 304 -6.87 -6.16 26.47
C GLY A 304 -8.06 -5.20 26.55
N PRO A 305 -9.01 -5.43 27.49
CA PRO A 305 -10.10 -4.51 27.77
C PRO A 305 -9.58 -3.27 28.51
N GLU A 306 -9.03 -2.32 27.77
CA GLU A 306 -8.64 -0.99 28.27
C GLU A 306 -9.70 0.04 27.85
N ALA A 307 -9.74 1.18 28.55
CA ALA A 307 -10.57 2.29 28.13
C ALA A 307 -10.19 2.73 26.70
N PRO A 308 -11.16 2.90 25.79
CA PRO A 308 -10.85 3.33 24.44
C PRO A 308 -10.26 4.75 24.48
N VAL A 309 -9.20 4.96 23.71
CA VAL A 309 -8.61 6.30 23.55
C VAL A 309 -9.30 6.98 22.38
N ASN A 310 -9.85 8.16 22.62
CA ASN A 310 -10.46 9.02 21.61
C ASN A 310 -9.68 10.35 21.57
N ARG A 311 -9.11 10.70 20.43
CA ARG A 311 -8.33 11.92 20.19
C ARG A 311 -8.93 12.66 19.00
#